data_AF-A0A210PGM4-F1
#
_entry.id   AF-A0A210PGM4-F1
#
_cell.length_a   1.000
_cell.length_b   1.000
_cell.length_c   1.000
_cell.angle_alpha   90.00
_cell.angle_beta   90.00
_cell.angle_gamma   90.00
#
_symmetry.space_group_name_H-M   'P 1'
#
loop_
_entity.id
_entity.type
_entity.pdbx_description
1 polymer ?
#
loop_
_entity_poly.entity_id
_entity_poly.type
_entity_poly.pdbx_seq_one_letter_code
_entity_poly.pdbx_strand_id
1 'polypeptide(L)'
;MAGGPDQKTVLSKNVLQMKFMQRSALRIEKELNEEENKDIDDEHWVLDLPATQKLENNYMFEPSLVRIESLQFGRMSFCGFNPEIEKLMKRHNTKVELDAAEVKEMELSVQEDEMANRYQSLFGTIAKKFSSKRDRGQIEEKFSNSEENPPKSKKHRKFIKPADDD
;
A
#
# COMPACT_ATOMS: atom_id res chain seq x y z
N MET A 1 -15.99 68.92 -5.06
CA MET A 1 -15.60 68.41 -3.72
C MET A 1 -15.16 66.97 -3.90
N ALA A 2 -13.97 66.64 -3.40
CA ALA A 2 -13.20 65.45 -3.75
C ALA A 2 -13.85 64.14 -3.30
N GLY A 3 -13.89 63.15 -4.20
CA GLY A 3 -14.03 61.75 -3.85
C GLY A 3 -12.64 61.18 -3.55
N GLY A 4 -12.40 60.82 -2.28
CA GLY A 4 -11.20 60.12 -1.85
C GLY A 4 -11.35 58.59 -2.01
N PRO A 5 -10.23 57.84 -2.13
CA PRO A 5 -10.26 56.40 -2.23
C PRO A 5 -10.57 55.75 -0.86
N ASP A 6 -11.27 54.61 -0.90
CA ASP A 6 -11.45 53.64 0.19
C ASP A 6 -12.47 53.93 1.30
N GLN A 7 -13.72 54.25 0.93
CA GLN A 7 -14.85 53.78 1.76
C GLN A 7 -15.29 52.41 1.25
N LYS A 8 -14.66 51.34 1.77
CA LYS A 8 -15.14 49.98 1.57
C LYS A 8 -16.57 49.91 2.11
N THR A 9 -17.53 49.58 1.26
CA THR A 9 -18.93 49.40 1.66
C THR A 9 -19.04 48.10 2.48
N VAL A 10 -18.89 48.21 3.80
CA VAL A 10 -18.97 47.07 4.70
C VAL A 10 -20.44 46.75 4.98
N LEU A 11 -20.81 45.46 4.86
CA LEU A 11 -22.14 44.97 5.20
C LEU A 11 -22.40 45.09 6.71
N SER A 12 -23.67 45.21 7.10
CA SER A 12 -24.03 45.32 8.52
C SER A 12 -23.70 44.04 9.29
N LYS A 13 -23.35 44.19 10.58
CA LYS A 13 -22.99 43.06 11.47
C LYS A 13 -24.07 41.97 11.52
N ASN A 14 -25.34 42.37 11.51
CA ASN A 14 -26.47 41.43 11.54
C ASN A 14 -26.56 40.58 10.26
N VAL A 15 -26.25 41.15 9.10
CA VAL A 15 -26.25 40.43 7.82
C VAL A 15 -25.08 39.45 7.75
N LEU A 16 -23.90 39.85 8.23
CA LEU A 16 -22.72 38.99 8.28
C LEU A 16 -22.89 37.77 9.21
N GLN A 17 -23.69 37.91 10.27
CA GLN A 17 -24.01 36.82 11.20
C GLN A 17 -25.03 35.81 10.63
N MET A 18 -25.65 36.06 9.48
CA MET A 18 -26.61 35.11 8.89
C MET A 18 -25.89 33.85 8.39
N LYS A 19 -26.54 32.68 8.53
CA LYS A 19 -25.94 31.35 8.21
C LYS A 19 -25.33 31.25 6.81
N PHE A 20 -25.85 31.99 5.83
CA PHE A 20 -25.30 31.99 4.46
C PHE A 20 -24.02 32.83 4.32
N MET A 21 -23.83 33.84 5.17
CA MET A 21 -22.62 34.68 5.20
C MET A 21 -21.54 34.11 6.12
N GLN A 22 -21.92 33.31 7.12
CA GLN A 22 -21.00 32.71 8.10
C GLN A 22 -19.88 31.89 7.46
N ARG A 23 -20.13 31.19 6.35
CA ARG A 23 -19.07 30.41 5.67
C ARG A 23 -17.96 31.31 5.11
N SER A 24 -18.34 32.47 4.55
CA SER A 24 -17.39 33.45 4.03
C SER A 24 -16.71 34.20 5.17
N ALA A 25 -17.44 34.57 6.22
CA ALA A 25 -16.88 35.22 7.41
C ALA A 25 -15.84 34.33 8.10
N LEU A 26 -16.16 33.05 8.35
CA LEU A 26 -15.23 32.09 8.95
C LEU A 26 -13.98 31.85 8.10
N ARG A 27 -14.13 31.88 6.76
CA ARG A 27 -12.97 31.75 5.85
C ARG A 27 -12.06 32.96 5.96
N ILE A 28 -12.63 34.17 5.97
CA ILE A 28 -11.88 35.42 6.10
C ILE A 28 -11.21 35.51 7.47
N GLU A 29 -11.91 35.16 8.56
CA GLU A 29 -11.32 35.10 9.91
C GLU A 29 -10.20 34.08 10.00
N LYS A 30 -10.32 32.93 9.33
CA LYS A 30 -9.25 31.93 9.28
C LYS A 30 -8.03 32.43 8.52
N GLU A 31 -8.22 33.07 7.37
CA GLU A 31 -7.15 33.68 6.57
C GLU A 31 -6.45 34.80 7.36
N LEU A 32 -7.21 35.64 8.08
CA LEU A 32 -6.69 36.74 8.90
C LEU A 32 -5.95 36.21 10.14
N ASN A 33 -6.48 35.19 10.81
CA ASN A 33 -5.80 34.53 11.93
C ASN A 33 -4.55 33.78 11.44
N GLU A 34 -4.52 33.23 10.22
CA GLU A 34 -3.32 32.65 9.61
C GLU A 34 -2.28 33.72 9.23
N GLU A 35 -2.69 34.95 8.92
CA GLU A 35 -1.80 36.10 8.71
C GLU A 35 -1.26 36.62 10.05
N GLU A 36 -2.10 36.81 11.06
CA GLU A 36 -1.70 37.20 12.41
C GLU A 36 -0.82 36.14 13.09
N ASN A 37 -1.10 34.85 12.90
CA ASN A 37 -0.24 33.77 13.41
C ASN A 37 1.07 33.61 12.60
N LYS A 38 1.22 34.23 11.42
CA LYS A 38 2.52 34.32 10.73
C LYS A 38 3.39 35.45 11.31
N ASP A 39 2.76 36.47 11.89
CA ASP A 39 3.45 37.60 12.54
C ASP A 39 3.78 37.31 14.02
N ILE A 40 3.27 36.20 14.57
CA ILE A 40 3.65 35.69 15.89
C ILE A 40 4.89 34.78 15.72
N ASP A 41 6.07 35.38 15.95
CA ASP A 41 7.07 34.92 16.94
C ASP A 41 8.33 35.79 17.01
N ASP A 42 8.19 37.11 17.11
CA ASP A 42 9.28 37.98 17.62
C ASP A 42 9.40 37.91 19.16
N GLU A 43 8.42 37.32 19.84
CA GLU A 43 8.29 37.28 21.32
C GLU A 43 8.82 35.97 21.94
N HIS A 44 9.07 34.94 21.13
CA HIS A 44 9.65 33.68 21.61
C HIS A 44 11.17 33.70 21.49
N TRP A 45 11.82 34.11 22.58
CA TRP A 45 13.26 33.94 22.70
C TRP A 45 13.61 32.45 22.80
N VAL A 46 14.23 31.90 21.75
CA VAL A 46 14.86 30.59 21.82
C VAL A 46 16.21 30.74 22.51
N LEU A 47 16.34 30.14 23.70
CA LEU A 47 17.62 30.05 24.40
C LEU A 47 18.39 28.81 23.91
N ASP A 48 19.34 29.02 23.01
CA ASP A 48 20.23 27.95 22.53
C ASP A 48 21.19 27.51 23.63
N LEU A 49 20.81 26.45 24.35
CA LEU A 49 21.68 25.77 25.30
C LEU A 49 22.36 24.58 24.59
N PRO A 50 23.68 24.67 24.27
CA PRO A 50 24.39 23.60 23.55
C PRO A 50 24.49 22.29 24.35
N ALA A 51 24.15 22.31 25.64
CA ALA A 51 24.10 21.13 26.51
C ALA A 51 22.80 20.33 26.36
N THR A 52 21.67 20.96 26.02
CA THR A 52 20.36 20.28 25.91
C THR A 52 20.11 19.75 24.51
N GLN A 53 20.61 20.41 23.47
CA GLN A 53 20.51 19.93 22.08
C GLN A 53 21.19 18.57 21.86
N LYS A 54 22.22 18.25 22.65
CA LYS A 54 22.94 16.97 22.56
C LYS A 54 22.30 15.86 23.40
N LEU A 55 21.38 16.20 24.28
CA LEU A 55 20.61 15.26 25.10
C LEU A 55 19.26 15.05 24.43
N GLU A 56 19.27 14.60 23.18
CA GLU A 56 18.04 14.05 22.60
C GLU A 56 17.67 12.81 23.42
N ASN A 57 16.43 12.79 23.93
CA ASN A 57 15.97 11.69 24.75
C ASN A 57 15.85 10.44 23.87
N ASN A 58 16.76 9.48 24.05
CA ASN A 58 16.74 8.18 23.36
C ASN A 58 15.48 7.34 23.64
N TYR A 59 14.70 7.72 24.65
CA TYR A 59 13.49 7.03 25.08
C TYR A 59 12.35 8.01 25.16
N MET A 60 11.19 7.59 24.65
CA MET A 60 9.96 8.35 24.74
C MET A 60 8.91 7.51 25.44
N PHE A 61 8.18 8.10 26.38
CA PHE A 61 7.06 7.45 27.04
C PHE A 61 5.82 7.62 26.17
N GLU A 62 5.36 6.54 25.57
CA GLU A 62 4.11 6.51 24.81
C GLU A 62 2.98 5.92 25.68
N PRO A 63 1.97 6.71 26.09
CA PRO A 63 0.86 6.21 26.91
C PRO A 63 -0.16 5.41 26.10
N SER A 64 -0.10 5.47 24.76
CA SER A 64 -1.07 4.83 23.88
C SER A 64 -0.54 3.51 23.30
N LEU A 65 -1.32 2.44 23.46
CA LEU A 65 -1.01 1.13 22.88
C LEU A 65 -1.16 1.10 21.35
N VAL A 66 -1.89 2.07 20.76
CA VAL A 66 -2.17 2.13 19.32
C VAL A 66 -0.91 2.19 18.47
N ARG A 67 0.17 2.78 19.00
CA ARG A 67 1.47 2.86 18.30
C ARG A 67 2.34 1.62 18.51
N ILE A 68 2.12 0.89 19.60
CA ILE A 68 2.91 -0.28 19.99
C ILE A 68 2.37 -1.53 19.30
N GLU A 69 1.05 -1.67 19.22
CA GLU A 69 0.39 -2.85 18.67
C GLU A 69 -0.42 -2.47 17.42
N SER A 70 -0.39 -3.33 16.39
CA SER A 70 -1.13 -3.15 15.15
C SER A 70 -2.62 -3.46 15.32
N LEU A 71 -3.32 -2.63 16.09
CA LEU A 71 -4.74 -2.82 16.39
C LEU A 71 -5.60 -2.72 15.12
N GLN A 72 -6.54 -3.66 14.99
CA GLN A 72 -7.56 -3.61 13.96
C GLN A 72 -8.67 -2.62 14.32
N PHE A 73 -9.45 -2.23 13.31
CA PHE A 73 -10.61 -1.37 13.51
C PHE A 73 -11.65 -2.00 14.45
N GLY A 74 -11.96 -1.32 15.56
CA GLY A 74 -12.77 -1.91 16.64
C GLY A 74 -14.25 -2.14 16.32
N ARG A 75 -14.84 -1.43 15.34
CA ARG A 75 -16.23 -1.68 14.93
C ARG A 75 -16.27 -2.71 13.81
N MET A 76 -16.70 -3.92 14.15
CA MET A 76 -16.82 -5.04 13.22
C MET A 76 -18.28 -5.49 13.08
N SER A 77 -18.63 -5.93 11.88
CA SER A 77 -19.88 -6.63 11.59
C SER A 77 -19.55 -7.83 10.72
N PHE A 78 -20.33 -8.89 10.85
CA PHE A 78 -20.11 -10.15 10.16
C PHE A 78 -21.39 -10.59 9.47
N CYS A 79 -21.23 -11.39 8.41
CA CYS A 79 -22.33 -12.05 7.71
C CYS A 79 -23.43 -11.09 7.21
N GLY A 80 -23.08 -9.84 6.87
CA GLY A 80 -24.00 -8.87 6.28
C GLY A 80 -24.98 -8.24 7.28
N PHE A 81 -24.77 -8.38 8.60
CA PHE A 81 -25.64 -7.77 9.62
C PHE A 81 -25.65 -6.24 9.53
N ASN A 82 -24.54 -5.64 9.12
CA ASN A 82 -24.46 -4.21 8.85
C ASN A 82 -23.46 -3.92 7.72
N PRO A 83 -23.93 -3.80 6.47
CA PRO A 83 -23.08 -3.57 5.31
C PRO A 83 -22.26 -2.28 5.38
N GLU A 84 -22.77 -1.24 6.03
CA GLU A 84 -22.04 0.03 6.19
C GLU A 84 -20.83 -0.12 7.14
N ILE A 85 -20.98 -0.89 8.21
CA ILE A 85 -19.88 -1.20 9.13
C ILE A 85 -18.87 -2.12 8.45
N GLU A 86 -19.30 -3.12 7.69
CA GLU A 86 -18.38 -3.98 6.92
C GLU A 86 -17.57 -3.18 5.90
N LYS A 87 -18.20 -2.22 5.22
CA LYS A 87 -17.52 -1.31 4.29
C LYS A 87 -16.51 -0.42 5.00
N LEU A 88 -16.86 0.08 6.19
CA LEU A 88 -15.96 0.89 7.02
C LEU A 88 -14.76 0.06 7.52
N MET A 89 -15.00 -1.17 7.97
CA MET A 89 -13.98 -2.11 8.39
C MET A 89 -12.98 -2.40 7.27
N LYS A 90 -13.48 -2.70 6.06
CA LYS A 90 -12.63 -2.91 4.88
C LYS A 90 -11.78 -1.68 4.56
N ARG A 91 -12.36 -0.48 4.56
CA ARG A 91 -11.63 0.78 4.29
C ARG A 91 -10.46 1.01 5.24
N HIS A 92 -10.63 0.70 6.52
CA HIS A 92 -9.62 0.93 7.54
C HIS A 92 -8.55 -0.18 7.56
N ASN A 93 -8.92 -1.40 7.21
CA ASN A 93 -8.00 -2.54 7.18
C ASN A 93 -7.28 -2.72 5.83
N THR A 94 -7.61 -1.93 4.80
CA THR A 94 -7.02 -2.05 3.44
C THR A 94 -5.51 -2.07 3.45
N LYS A 95 -4.85 -1.26 4.27
CA LYS A 95 -3.39 -1.17 4.27
C LYS A 95 -2.74 -2.48 4.69
N VAL A 96 -3.26 -3.11 5.74
CA VAL A 96 -2.80 -4.42 6.24
C VAL A 96 -3.14 -5.53 5.25
N GLU A 97 -4.33 -5.47 4.64
CA GLU A 97 -4.73 -6.45 3.62
C GLU A 97 -3.91 -6.34 2.34
N LEU A 98 -3.52 -5.12 1.92
CA LEU A 98 -2.67 -4.88 0.77
C LEU A 98 -1.25 -5.38 1.00
N ASP A 99 -0.65 -5.08 2.16
CA ASP A 99 0.67 -5.58 2.52
C ASP A 99 0.69 -7.13 2.57
N ALA A 100 -0.35 -7.74 3.14
CA ALA A 100 -0.50 -9.19 3.15
C ALA A 100 -0.73 -9.80 1.76
N ALA A 101 -1.46 -9.11 0.88
CA ALA A 101 -1.69 -9.53 -0.50
C ALA A 101 -0.41 -9.44 -1.33
N GLU A 102 0.40 -8.40 -1.15
CA GLU A 102 1.69 -8.24 -1.81
C GLU A 102 2.67 -9.37 -1.43
N VAL A 103 2.77 -9.70 -0.15
CA VAL A 103 3.59 -10.84 0.32
C VAL A 103 3.13 -12.15 -0.32
N LYS A 104 1.82 -12.39 -0.35
CA LYS A 104 1.25 -13.60 -0.95
C LYS A 104 1.48 -13.64 -2.46
N GLU A 105 1.40 -12.51 -3.15
CA GLU A 105 1.71 -12.43 -4.58
C GLU A 105 3.20 -12.74 -4.82
N MET A 106 4.10 -12.19 -4.01
CA MET A 106 5.53 -12.50 -4.09
C MET A 106 5.80 -14.00 -3.88
N GLU A 107 5.17 -14.65 -2.90
CA GLU A 107 5.31 -16.08 -2.64
C GLU A 107 4.77 -16.97 -3.79
N LEU A 108 3.69 -16.54 -4.44
CA LEU A 108 3.06 -17.28 -5.54
C LEU A 108 3.68 -16.97 -6.90
N SER A 109 4.38 -15.84 -7.03
CA SER A 109 5.06 -15.44 -8.25
C SER A 109 6.25 -16.34 -8.51
N VAL A 110 6.37 -16.82 -9.75
CA VAL A 110 7.51 -17.62 -10.21
C VAL A 110 8.56 -16.64 -10.74
N GLN A 111 9.78 -16.73 -10.24
CA GLN A 111 10.89 -15.91 -10.73
C GLN A 111 11.16 -16.20 -12.22
N GLU A 112 11.58 -15.18 -12.98
CA GLU A 112 11.81 -15.25 -14.43
C GLU A 112 12.73 -16.41 -14.82
N ASP A 113 13.79 -16.65 -14.03
CA ASP A 113 14.73 -17.75 -14.23
C ASP A 113 14.06 -19.12 -14.09
N GLU A 114 13.22 -19.30 -13.08
CA GLU A 114 12.48 -20.54 -12.86
C GLU A 114 11.45 -20.77 -13.98
N MET A 115 10.78 -19.70 -14.42
CA MET A 115 9.86 -19.75 -15.54
C MET A 115 10.58 -20.17 -16.84
N ALA A 116 11.75 -19.60 -17.13
CA ALA A 116 12.58 -19.95 -18.28
C ALA A 116 13.00 -21.43 -18.26
N ASN A 117 13.45 -21.94 -17.11
CA ASN A 117 13.85 -23.34 -16.94
C ASN A 117 12.68 -24.32 -17.19
N ARG A 118 11.48 -23.99 -16.70
CA ARG A 118 10.26 -24.78 -16.97
C ARG A 118 9.91 -24.76 -18.46
N TYR A 119 9.99 -23.59 -19.11
CA TYR A 119 9.73 -23.48 -20.55
C TYR A 119 10.73 -24.26 -21.39
N GLN A 120 12.02 -24.24 -21.07
CA GLN A 120 13.04 -25.03 -21.77
C GLN A 120 12.72 -26.53 -21.73
N SER A 121 12.30 -27.06 -20.58
CA SER A 121 11.92 -28.47 -20.41
C SER A 121 10.66 -28.84 -21.22
N LEU A 122 9.65 -27.96 -21.22
CA LEU A 122 8.37 -28.20 -21.91
C LEU A 122 8.47 -28.05 -23.43
N PHE A 123 9.24 -27.08 -23.94
CA PHE A 123 9.32 -26.76 -25.37
C PHE A 123 9.77 -27.97 -26.21
N GLY A 124 10.73 -28.75 -25.71
CA GLY A 124 11.20 -29.96 -26.40
C GLY A 124 10.13 -31.05 -26.51
N THR A 125 9.29 -31.22 -25.48
CA THR A 125 8.24 -32.26 -25.49
C THR A 125 7.03 -31.88 -26.35
N ILE A 126 6.71 -30.59 -26.42
CA ILE A 126 5.60 -30.05 -27.21
C ILE A 126 5.97 -30.04 -28.69
N ALA A 127 7.15 -29.52 -29.04
CA ALA A 127 7.65 -29.52 -30.42
C ALA A 127 7.67 -30.93 -31.01
N LYS A 128 8.04 -31.94 -30.21
CA LYS A 128 8.08 -33.34 -30.64
C LYS A 128 6.69 -33.94 -30.90
N LYS A 129 5.65 -33.49 -30.18
CA LYS A 129 4.26 -33.95 -30.36
C LYS A 129 3.60 -33.41 -31.63
N PHE A 130 3.96 -32.19 -32.05
CA PHE A 130 3.39 -31.55 -33.24
C PHE A 130 4.27 -31.64 -34.50
N SER A 131 5.50 -32.13 -34.38
CA SER A 131 6.38 -32.35 -35.53
C SER A 131 5.96 -33.51 -36.43
N SER A 132 6.09 -33.30 -37.74
CA SER A 132 5.91 -34.35 -38.75
C SER A 132 7.00 -35.43 -38.64
N LYS A 133 6.72 -36.66 -39.09
CA LYS A 133 7.68 -37.79 -39.04
C LYS A 133 9.02 -37.47 -39.71
N ARG A 134 9.04 -36.56 -40.70
CA ARG A 134 10.26 -36.13 -41.40
C ARG A 134 11.09 -35.13 -40.60
N ASP A 135 10.49 -34.38 -39.67
CA ASP A 135 11.14 -33.30 -38.92
C ASP A 135 11.64 -33.73 -37.54
N ARG A 136 11.24 -34.93 -37.07
CA ARG A 136 11.63 -35.47 -35.75
C ARG A 136 13.14 -35.63 -35.58
N GLY A 137 13.87 -36.02 -36.63
CA GLY A 137 15.33 -36.18 -36.56
C GLY A 137 16.07 -34.86 -36.32
N GLN A 138 15.64 -33.77 -36.95
CA GLN A 138 16.25 -32.44 -36.77
C GLN A 138 15.96 -31.84 -35.39
N ILE A 139 14.79 -32.16 -34.82
CA ILE A 139 14.42 -31.75 -33.47
C ILE A 139 15.29 -32.49 -32.45
N GLU A 140 15.53 -33.79 -32.63
CA GLU A 140 16.38 -34.57 -31.72
C GLU A 140 17.83 -34.07 -31.69
N GLU A 141 18.42 -33.71 -32.82
CA GLU A 141 19.78 -33.14 -32.85
C GLU A 141 19.90 -31.76 -32.18
N LYS A 142 18.86 -30.91 -32.29
CA LYS A 142 18.85 -29.58 -31.66
C LYS A 142 18.77 -29.63 -30.14
N PHE A 143 18.09 -30.63 -29.58
CA PHE A 143 17.92 -30.79 -28.12
C PHE A 143 18.99 -31.70 -27.47
N SER A 144 19.79 -32.44 -28.25
CA SER A 144 20.92 -33.22 -27.72
C SER A 144 22.19 -32.39 -27.47
N ASN A 145 22.26 -31.17 -28.02
CA ASN A 145 23.44 -30.31 -27.95
C ASN A 145 23.40 -29.27 -26.81
N SER A 146 22.34 -29.24 -26.00
CA SER A 146 22.31 -28.49 -24.74
C SER A 146 22.86 -29.39 -23.64
N GLU A 147 24.10 -29.16 -23.21
CA GLU A 147 24.73 -29.81 -22.07
C GLU A 147 23.97 -29.48 -20.78
N GLU A 148 22.94 -30.26 -20.46
CA GLU A 148 22.52 -30.57 -19.10
C GLU A 148 21.54 -31.73 -19.19
N ASN A 149 22.06 -32.95 -19.06
CA ASN A 149 21.27 -34.17 -19.02
C ASN A 149 20.66 -34.33 -17.61
N PRO A 150 19.34 -34.23 -17.40
CA PRO A 150 18.75 -34.79 -16.20
C PRO A 150 18.83 -36.33 -16.27
N PRO A 151 19.07 -37.01 -15.14
CA PRO A 151 19.33 -38.45 -15.13
C PRO A 151 18.11 -39.23 -15.65
N LYS A 152 18.31 -39.97 -16.74
CA LYS A 152 17.32 -40.92 -17.26
C LYS A 152 17.25 -42.14 -16.34
N SER A 153 16.51 -42.05 -15.23
CA SER A 153 16.00 -43.24 -14.54
C SER A 153 14.48 -43.24 -14.56
N LYS A 154 13.89 -43.96 -15.52
CA LYS A 154 12.44 -44.23 -15.53
C LYS A 154 12.14 -45.33 -14.52
N LYS A 155 12.04 -44.98 -13.24
CA LYS A 155 11.33 -45.83 -12.27
C LYS A 155 9.84 -45.63 -12.52
N HIS A 156 9.13 -46.70 -12.89
CA HIS A 156 7.67 -46.68 -12.99
C HIS A 156 7.09 -46.34 -11.61
N ARG A 157 6.61 -45.11 -11.43
CA ARG A 157 5.87 -44.72 -10.23
C ARG A 157 4.50 -45.40 -10.30
N LYS A 158 4.29 -46.41 -9.46
CA LYS A 158 2.95 -47.00 -9.26
C LYS A 158 2.13 -46.03 -8.39
N PHE A 159 0.82 -46.03 -8.58
CA PHE A 159 -0.10 -45.23 -7.76
C PHE A 159 -0.06 -45.74 -6.31
N ILE A 160 0.39 -44.91 -5.39
CA ILE A 160 0.40 -45.19 -3.95
C ILE A 160 -0.92 -44.66 -3.40
N LYS A 161 -1.73 -45.53 -2.80
CA LYS A 161 -2.95 -45.10 -2.11
C LYS A 161 -2.57 -44.40 -0.78
N PRO A 162 -3.32 -43.39 -0.35
CA PRO A 162 -3.13 -42.75 0.96
C PRO A 162 -3.17 -43.80 2.08
N ALA A 163 -2.44 -43.54 3.17
CA ALA A 163 -2.58 -44.33 4.38
C ALA A 163 -3.98 -44.09 4.98
N ASP A 164 -4.61 -45.15 5.46
CA ASP A 164 -5.81 -45.04 6.28
C ASP A 164 -5.35 -44.57 7.68
N ASP A 165 -5.83 -43.41 8.11
CA ASP A 165 -5.61 -42.90 9.47
C ASP A 165 -6.54 -43.65 10.44
N ASP A 166 -5.97 -44.29 11.47
CA ASP A 166 -6.67 -44.89 12.63
C ASP A 166 -6.99 -43.83 13.71
#